data_AF-A0A1W1C9E1-F1
#
_entry.id   AF-A0A1W1C9E1-F1
#
_cell.length_a   1.000
_cell.length_b   1.000
_cell.length_c   1.000
_cell.angle_alpha   90.00
_cell.angle_beta   90.00
_cell.angle_gamma   90.00
#
_symmetry.space_group_name_H-M   'P 1'
#
loop_
_entity.id
_entity.type
_entity.pdbx_description
1 polymer ?
#
loop_
_entity_poly.entity_id
_entity_poly.type
_entity_poly.pdbx_seq_one_letter_code
_entity_poly.pdbx_strand_id
1 'polypeptide(L)' 'MTDTGWKISLDRGLDIFQQYAMNDAFSLSNRMQKFRSCKAFEVTYIRTKTSD' A
#
# COMPACT_ATOMS: atom_id res chain seq x y z
N MET A 1 13.39 4.50 0.96
CA MET A 1 13.62 5.48 2.05
C MET A 1 12.96 6.77 1.62
N THR A 2 12.22 7.44 2.48
CA THR A 2 11.72 8.78 2.20
C THR A 2 12.78 9.79 2.62
N ASP A 3 12.79 10.96 1.99
CA ASP A 3 13.71 12.06 2.33
C ASP A 3 13.44 12.64 3.74
N THR A 4 12.33 12.24 4.36
CA THR A 4 11.93 12.62 5.72
C THR A 4 12.46 11.68 6.82
N GLY A 5 13.37 10.76 6.47
CA GLY A 5 13.97 9.82 7.43
C GLY A 5 13.05 8.66 7.83
N TRP A 6 12.05 8.35 7.00
CA TRP A 6 11.18 7.19 7.21
C TRP A 6 11.51 6.06 6.25
N LYS A 7 11.55 4.85 6.80
CA LYS A 7 11.48 3.60 6.05
C LYS A 7 10.13 2.96 6.32
N ILE A 8 9.35 2.78 5.26
CA ILE A 8 8.09 2.05 5.31
C ILE A 8 8.36 0.70 4.65
N SER A 9 8.23 -0.37 5.43
CA SER A 9 8.41 -1.74 4.94
C SER A 9 7.05 -2.42 4.84
N LEU A 10 6.80 -3.05 3.69
CA LEU A 10 5.60 -3.83 3.41
C LEU A 10 6.06 -5.25 3.07
N ASP A 11 5.56 -6.25 3.79
CA ASP A 11 5.93 -7.66 3.59
C ASP A 11 5.65 -8.18 2.16
N ARG A 12 4.57 -7.68 1.53
CA ARG A 12 4.20 -7.95 0.12
C ARG A 12 4.58 -6.85 -0.86
N GLY A 13 5.35 -5.86 -0.44
CA GLY A 13 5.65 -4.69 -1.27
C GLY A 13 4.37 -3.94 -1.67
N LEU A 14 4.26 -3.53 -2.94
CA LEU A 14 3.10 -2.78 -3.45
C LEU A 14 1.92 -3.67 -3.90
N ASP A 15 2.10 -5.00 -3.97
CA ASP A 15 1.04 -5.96 -4.33
C ASP A 15 0.16 -6.34 -3.12
N ILE A 16 -0.45 -5.34 -2.49
CA ILE A 16 -1.30 -5.51 -1.30
C ILE A 16 -2.80 -5.54 -1.62
N PHE A 17 -3.20 -5.16 -2.84
CA PHE A 17 -4.62 -5.04 -3.19
C PHE A 17 -5.18 -6.33 -3.78
N GLN A 18 -6.39 -6.70 -3.38
CA GLN A 18 -7.11 -7.83 -3.98
C GLN A 18 -7.48 -7.51 -5.43
N GLN A 19 -7.54 -8.55 -6.26
CA GLN A 19 -8.03 -8.42 -7.62
C GLN A 19 -9.49 -7.95 -7.57
N TYR A 20 -9.81 -6.92 -8.34
CA TYR A 20 -11.17 -6.41 -8.44
C TYR A 20 -11.89 -7.09 -9.61
N ALA A 21 -13.21 -7.19 -9.54
CA ALA A 21 -14.02 -7.67 -10.65
C ALA A 21 -14.01 -6.61 -11.77
N MET A 22 -13.32 -6.90 -12.86
CA MET A 22 -13.24 -6.01 -14.03
C MET A 22 -14.59 -5.86 -14.76
N ASN A 23 -15.54 -6.77 -14.51
CA ASN A 23 -16.84 -6.84 -15.20
C ASN A 23 -17.87 -5.80 -14.74
N ASP A 24 -17.59 -5.03 -13.68
CA ASP A 24 -18.47 -3.95 -13.23
C ASP A 24 -17.82 -2.58 -13.51
N ALA A 25 -18.17 -1.99 -14.66
CA ALA A 25 -17.63 -0.72 -15.12
C ALA A 25 -17.96 0.48 -14.20
N PHE A 26 -18.93 0.33 -13.31
CA PHE A 26 -19.34 1.36 -12.34
C PHE A 26 -18.75 1.15 -10.95
N SER A 27 -18.06 0.04 -10.72
CA SER A 27 -17.43 -0.20 -9.41
C SER A 27 -16.32 0.82 -9.14
N LEU A 28 -16.49 1.59 -8.05
CA LEU A 28 -15.54 2.61 -7.61
C LEU A 28 -14.15 2.02 -7.30
N SER A 29 -14.08 0.74 -6.95
CA SER A 29 -12.81 0.03 -6.70
C SER A 29 -11.92 -0.05 -7.94
N ASN A 30 -12.49 0.09 -9.14
CA ASN A 30 -11.76 -0.05 -10.40
C ASN A 30 -11.01 1.25 -10.74
N ARG A 31 -11.52 2.41 -10.27
CA ARG A 31 -10.92 3.73 -10.52
C ARG A 31 -10.15 4.29 -9.33
N MET A 32 -10.52 3.89 -8.11
CA MET A 32 -9.98 4.45 -6.88
C MET A 32 -9.47 3.35 -5.96
N GLN A 33 -8.14 3.32 -5.78
CA GLN A 33 -7.44 2.31 -5.01
C GLN A 33 -7.82 2.29 -3.52
N LYS A 34 -8.26 3.43 -2.97
CA LYS A 34 -8.80 3.54 -1.60
C LYS A 34 -10.06 2.69 -1.35
N PHE A 35 -10.76 2.29 -2.42
CA PHE A 35 -11.95 1.43 -2.34
C PHE A 35 -11.64 -0.03 -2.72
N ARG A 36 -10.37 -0.39 -2.92
CA ARG A 36 -9.96 -1.78 -3.13
C ARG A 36 -9.65 -2.43 -1.81
N SER A 37 -10.25 -3.58 -1.55
CA SER A 37 -9.91 -4.43 -0.40
C SER A 37 -8.44 -4.85 -0.46
N CYS A 38 -7.79 -4.91 0.70
CA CYS A 38 -6.42 -5.38 0.82
C CYS A 38 -6.36 -6.88 1.13
N LYS A 39 -5.35 -7.57 0.59
CA LYS A 39 -4.89 -8.87 1.07
C LYS A 39 -4.29 -8.67 2.48
N ALA A 40 -4.29 -9.68 3.36
CA ALA A 40 -3.73 -9.53 4.72
C ALA A 40 -2.20 -9.32 4.70
N PHE A 41 -1.70 -8.18 5.13
CA PHE A 41 -0.30 -7.78 5.02
C PHE A 41 0.16 -7.05 6.28
N GLU A 42 1.48 -7.00 6.50
CA GLU A 42 2.08 -6.25 7.60
C GLU A 42 2.75 -4.97 7.11
N VAL A 43 2.63 -3.91 7.92
CA VAL A 43 3.34 -2.64 7.71
C VAL A 43 4.24 -2.35 8.89
N THR A 44 5.53 -2.18 8.61
CA THR A 44 6.50 -1.72 9.61
C THR A 44 6.96 -0.31 9.27
N TYR A 45 6.71 0.62 10.19
CA TYR A 45 7.21 1.99 10.12
C TYR A 45 8.48 2.13 10.94
N ILE A 46 9.60 2.47 10.29
CA ILE A 46 10.89 2.64 10.95
C ILE A 46 11.34 4.08 10.72
N ARG A 47 11.57 4.81 11.81
CA ARG A 47 12.18 6.14 11.75
C ARG A 47 13.68 6.00 11.92
N THR A 48 14.44 6.32 10.88
CA THR A 48 15.89 6.39 10.99
C THR A 48 16.25 7.75 11.57
N LYS A 49 16.99 7.76 12.68
CA LYS A 49 17.73 8.97 13.05
C LYS A 49 18.84 9.08 12.02
N THR A 50 18.79 10.10 11.18
CA THR A 50 19.97 10.49 10.41
C THR A 50 21.00 10.90 11.47
N SER A 51 21.95 10.01 11.75
CA SER A 51 23.14 10.40 12.50
C SER A 51 23.91 11.36 11.60
N ASP A 52 24.12 12.58 12.07
CA ASP A 52 25.05 13.55 11.47
C ASP A 52 26.46 12.95 11.34
#